data_AF-A0A9N9JZY1-F1
#
_entry.id   AF-A0A9N9JZY1-F1
#
_cell.length_a   1.000
_cell.length_b   1.000
_cell.length_c   1.000
_cell.angle_alpha   90.00
_cell.angle_beta   90.00
_cell.angle_gamma   90.00
#
_symmetry.space_group_name_H-M   'P 1'
#
loop_
_entity.id
_entity.type
_entity.pdbx_description
1 polymer ?
#
loop_
_entity_poly.entity_id
_entity_poly.type
_entity_poly.pdbx_seq_one_letter_code
_entity_poly.pdbx_strand_id
1 'polypeptide(L)'
;FNITFPIKQFLIQYGTIHKFSSPLRHQDDSGVFIYLLTGQTFVSVYDEYKKNFYLTHDQSEKIISYFTFRKLWHEMVSNLQFQPRASNLCEVCSSFKAKLLVA
;
A
#
# COMPACT_ATOMS: atom_id res chain seq x y z
N PHE A 1 -11.29 21.72 12.20
CA PHE A 1 -10.96 20.28 12.31
C PHE A 1 -9.89 19.95 11.28
N ASN A 2 -8.68 19.58 11.71
CA ASN A 2 -7.57 19.28 10.79
C ASN A 2 -7.59 17.79 10.41
N ILE A 3 -8.49 17.42 9.49
CA ILE A 3 -8.70 16.04 8.99
C ILE A 3 -7.43 15.34 8.49
N THR A 4 -6.42 16.14 8.18
CA THR A 4 -5.06 15.77 7.75
C THR A 4 -4.35 14.87 8.77
N PHE A 5 -4.48 15.13 10.07
CA PHE A 5 -3.75 14.40 11.11
C PHE A 5 -4.25 12.95 11.28
N PRO A 6 -5.57 12.68 11.41
CA PRO A 6 -6.09 11.31 11.48
C PRO A 6 -5.72 10.44 10.27
N ILE A 7 -5.76 11.00 9.06
CA ILE A 7 -5.43 10.26 7.83
C ILE A 7 -3.95 9.91 7.80
N LYS A 8 -3.08 10.87 8.15
CA LYS A 8 -1.63 10.64 8.23
C LYS A 8 -1.29 9.52 9.21
N GLN A 9 -1.90 9.55 10.40
CA GLN A 9 -1.71 8.51 11.42
C GLN A 9 -2.17 7.14 10.91
N PHE A 10 -3.36 7.08 10.32
CA PHE A 10 -3.86 5.85 9.70
C PHE A 10 -2.88 5.29 8.66
N LEU A 11 -2.42 6.11 7.71
CA LEU A 11 -1.52 5.66 6.64
C LEU A 11 -0.15 5.18 7.16
N ILE A 12 0.40 5.84 8.18
CA ILE A 12 1.66 5.42 8.81
C ILE A 12 1.49 4.07 9.51
N GLN A 13 0.41 3.89 10.27
CA GLN A 13 0.11 2.63 10.93
C GLN A 13 -0.15 1.51 9.92
N TYR A 14 -0.92 1.83 8.87
CA TYR A 14 -1.20 0.92 7.78
C TYR A 14 0.09 0.41 7.12
N GLY A 15 0.96 1.34 6.73
CA GLY A 15 2.27 1.01 6.17
C GLY A 15 3.14 0.20 7.14
N THR A 16 3.07 0.47 8.45
CA THR A 16 3.86 -0.27 9.44
C THR A 16 3.40 -1.73 9.59
N ILE A 17 2.08 -1.97 9.55
CA ILE A 17 1.48 -3.31 9.70
C ILE A 17 1.63 -4.11 8.40
N HIS A 18 1.39 -3.47 7.25
CA HIS A 18 1.37 -4.13 5.95
C HIS A 18 2.66 -3.99 5.15
N LYS A 19 3.73 -3.44 5.76
CA LYS A 19 5.03 -3.34 5.09
C LYS A 19 5.46 -4.73 4.63
N PHE A 20 5.87 -4.79 3.38
CA PHE A 20 6.50 -5.99 2.86
C PHE A 20 7.98 -6.01 3.25
N SER A 21 8.36 -6.99 4.07
CA SER A 21 9.77 -7.35 4.27
C SER A 21 10.27 -7.97 2.96
N SER A 22 10.91 -7.19 2.10
CA SER A 22 11.51 -7.77 0.88
C SER A 22 12.56 -8.81 1.29
N PRO A 23 12.44 -10.09 0.87
CA PRO A 23 13.39 -11.15 1.25
C PRO A 23 14.83 -10.88 0.79
N LEU A 24 15.01 -9.96 -0.15
CA LEU A 24 16.30 -9.61 -0.77
C LEU A 24 16.84 -8.24 -0.33
N ARG A 25 16.15 -7.51 0.55
CA ARG A 25 16.68 -6.25 1.09
C ARG A 25 17.52 -6.54 2.31
N HIS A 26 18.78 -6.13 2.26
CA HIS A 26 19.61 -6.11 3.45
C HIS A 26 18.97 -5.15 4.45
N GLN A 27 19.09 -5.45 5.75
CA GLN A 27 18.46 -4.70 6.83
C GLN A 27 18.88 -3.21 6.86
N ASP A 28 19.97 -2.86 6.14
CA ASP A 28 20.52 -1.51 5.93
C ASP A 28 20.10 -0.82 4.62
N ASP A 29 19.27 -1.45 3.77
CA ASP A 29 18.64 -0.75 2.66
C ASP A 29 17.52 0.15 3.20
N SER A 30 17.93 1.31 3.69
CA SER A 30 17.15 2.50 4.06
C SER A 30 16.41 3.10 2.84
N GLY A 31 15.78 2.25 2.04
CA GLY A 31 14.94 2.67 0.94
C GLY A 31 13.88 3.61 1.48
N VAL A 32 13.91 4.85 0.99
CA VAL A 32 13.00 5.95 1.29
C VAL A 32 11.51 5.54 1.23
N PHE A 33 11.19 4.41 0.61
CA PHE A 33 9.85 3.91 0.33
C PHE A 33 9.46 2.65 1.12
N ILE A 34 8.27 2.71 1.72
CA ILE A 34 7.55 1.58 2.32
C ILE A 34 6.67 0.97 1.25
N TYR A 35 6.91 -0.31 0.93
CA TYR A 35 6.14 -1.02 -0.09
C TYR A 35 5.02 -1.84 0.55
N LEU A 36 3.80 -1.60 0.08
CA LEU A 36 2.61 -2.37 0.36
C LEU A 36 2.53 -3.61 -0.55
N LEU A 37 1.86 -4.66 -0.06
CA LEU A 37 1.67 -5.93 -0.77
C LEU A 37 1.07 -5.73 -2.17
N THR A 38 1.47 -6.59 -3.09
CA THR A 38 1.12 -6.54 -4.53
C THR A 38 -0.38 -6.68 -4.82
N GLY A 39 -1.18 -7.13 -3.84
CA GLY A 39 -2.64 -7.25 -3.93
C GLY A 39 -3.43 -6.05 -3.39
N GLN A 40 -2.77 -5.09 -2.72
CA GLN A 40 -3.43 -3.91 -2.19
C GLN A 40 -3.55 -2.83 -3.26
N THR A 41 -4.61 -2.04 -3.18
CA THR A 41 -4.89 -0.90 -4.07
C THR A 41 -5.32 0.30 -3.25
N PHE A 42 -5.28 1.50 -3.81
CA PHE A 42 -5.82 2.69 -3.14
C PHE A 42 -7.27 2.48 -2.68
N VAL A 43 -8.08 1.75 -3.47
CA VAL A 43 -9.47 1.44 -3.14
C VAL A 43 -9.55 0.53 -1.91
N SER A 44 -8.79 -0.57 -1.89
CA SER A 44 -8.83 -1.51 -0.76
C SER A 44 -8.39 -0.87 0.56
N VAL A 45 -7.37 0.00 0.51
CA VAL A 45 -6.91 0.73 1.71
C VAL A 45 -7.93 1.77 2.15
N TYR A 46 -8.61 2.44 1.21
CA TYR A 46 -9.68 3.37 1.54
C TYR A 46 -10.91 2.66 2.13
N ASP A 47 -11.23 1.45 1.67
CA ASP A 47 -12.30 0.65 2.27
C ASP A 47 -11.99 0.26 3.71
N GLU A 48 -10.74 -0.05 4.02
CA GLU A 48 -10.29 -0.31 5.39
C GLU A 48 -10.29 0.96 6.25
N TYR A 49 -9.87 2.09 5.68
CA TYR A 49 -9.99 3.39 6.33
C TYR A 49 -11.44 3.72 6.70
N LYS A 50 -12.40 3.48 5.78
CA LYS A 50 -13.84 3.64 6.06
C LYS A 50 -14.29 2.78 7.22
N LYS A 51 -13.93 1.49 7.21
CA LYS A 51 -14.27 0.57 8.31
C LYS A 51 -13.75 1.09 9.64
N ASN A 52 -12.47 1.49 9.69
CA ASN A 52 -11.85 2.00 10.91
C ASN A 52 -12.43 3.34 11.38
N PHE A 53 -12.80 4.22 10.46
CA PHE A 53 -13.45 5.49 10.79
C PHE A 53 -14.78 5.27 11.53
N TYR A 54 -15.63 4.38 11.01
CA TYR A 54 -16.94 4.08 11.61
C TYR A 54 -16.90 3.14 12.83
N LEU A 55 -15.71 2.69 13.26
CA LEU A 55 -15.56 2.06 14.58
C LEU A 55 -15.59 3.09 15.71
N THR A 56 -15.22 4.34 15.43
CA THR A 56 -15.08 5.41 16.43
C THR A 56 -15.98 6.61 16.18
N HIS A 57 -16.70 6.64 15.05
CA HIS A 57 -17.59 7.70 14.63
C HIS A 57 -18.96 7.14 14.28
N ASP A 58 -20.01 7.95 14.39
CA ASP A 58 -21.36 7.55 14.03
C ASP A 58 -21.49 7.31 12.51
N GLN A 59 -22.36 6.39 12.09
CA GLN A 59 -22.57 6.10 10.66
C GLN A 59 -23.14 7.29 9.87
N SER A 60 -23.81 8.22 10.56
CA SER A 60 -24.29 9.48 9.98
C SER A 60 -23.17 10.50 9.73
N GLU A 61 -21.98 10.31 10.31
CA GLU A 61 -20.85 11.19 10.07
C GLU A 61 -20.30 11.02 8.65
N LYS A 62 -20.04 12.16 8.01
CA LYS A 62 -19.57 12.20 6.64
C LYS A 62 -18.06 11.99 6.59
N ILE A 63 -17.64 10.79 6.20
CA ILE A 63 -16.24 10.52 5.89
C ILE A 63 -15.78 11.30 4.65
N ILE A 64 -14.49 11.62 4.59
CA ILE A 64 -13.87 12.24 3.42
C ILE A 64 -14.05 11.38 2.16
N SER A 65 -14.08 12.03 1.01
CA SER A 65 -14.16 11.32 -0.27
C SER A 65 -12.88 10.51 -0.56
N TYR A 66 -13.02 9.45 -1.35
CA TYR A 66 -11.89 8.67 -1.88
C TYR A 66 -10.85 9.56 -2.59
N PHE A 67 -11.30 10.53 -3.38
CA PHE A 67 -10.41 11.44 -4.09
C PHE A 67 -9.57 12.27 -3.12
N THR A 68 -10.21 12.83 -2.07
CA THR A 68 -9.52 13.59 -1.02
C THR A 68 -8.52 12.70 -0.29
N PHE A 69 -8.92 11.49 0.10
CA PHE A 69 -8.04 10.52 0.75
C PHE A 69 -6.79 10.22 -0.10
N ARG A 70 -6.97 9.95 -1.39
CA ARG A 70 -5.86 9.65 -2.30
C ARG A 70 -4.93 10.85 -2.50
N LYS A 71 -5.48 12.06 -2.65
CA LYS A 71 -4.69 13.29 -2.74
C LYS A 71 -3.82 13.47 -1.49
N LEU A 72 -4.46 13.35 -0.33
CA LEU A 72 -3.82 13.51 0.97
C LEU A 72 -2.76 12.45 1.25
N TRP A 73 -2.95 11.21 0.80
CA TRP A 73 -1.90 10.20 0.82
C TRP A 73 -0.65 10.68 0.07
N HIS A 74 -0.80 11.07 -1.19
CA HIS A 74 0.33 11.49 -2.02
C HIS A 74 1.06 12.72 -1.45
N GLU A 75 0.32 13.65 -0.83
CA GLU A 75 0.90 14.86 -0.25
C GLU A 75 1.63 14.60 1.08
N MET A 76 1.13 13.68 1.92
CA MET A 76 1.64 13.51 3.28
C MET A 76 2.55 12.30 3.49
N VAL A 77 2.35 11.24 2.73
CA VAL A 77 2.99 9.92 2.91
C VAL A 77 3.39 9.37 1.54
N SER A 78 4.10 10.19 0.76
CA SER A 78 4.59 9.86 -0.59
C SER A 78 5.57 8.68 -0.62
N ASN A 79 6.16 8.37 0.54
CA ASN A 79 7.01 7.21 0.73
C ASN A 79 6.23 5.88 0.79
N LEU A 80 4.92 5.89 1.06
CA LEU A 80 4.11 4.69 1.07
C LEU A 80 3.62 4.39 -0.35
N GLN A 81 4.11 3.31 -0.95
CA GLN A 81 3.82 2.94 -2.33
C GLN A 81 3.38 1.48 -2.44
N PHE A 82 2.63 1.15 -3.50
CA PHE A 82 2.36 -0.24 -3.83
C PHE A 82 3.58 -0.86 -4.50
N GLN A 83 3.91 -2.10 -4.13
CA GLN A 83 4.93 -2.83 -4.85
C GLN A 83 4.50 -2.95 -6.32
N PRO A 84 5.33 -2.53 -7.29
CA PRO A 84 5.01 -2.74 -8.69
C PRO A 84 4.82 -4.25 -8.91
N ARG A 85 3.80 -4.62 -9.68
CA ARG A 85 3.65 -6.01 -10.13
C ARG A 85 4.96 -6.38 -10.81
N ALA A 86 5.58 -7.48 -10.39
CA ALA A 86 6.81 -7.98 -10.99
C ALA A 86 6.52 -8.47 -12.43
N SER A 87 6.38 -7.53 -13.37
CA SER A 87 6.07 -7.81 -14.76
C SER A 87 7.21 -8.56 -15.46
N ASN A 88 8.45 -8.33 -15.02
CA ASN A 88 9.66 -8.93 -15.58
C ASN A 88 9.98 -10.34 -15.05
N LEU A 89 9.57 -10.68 -13.82
CA LEU A 89 9.77 -12.04 -13.30
C LEU A 89 8.92 -13.06 -14.04
N CYS A 90 7.71 -12.70 -14.50
CA CYS A 90 6.87 -13.63 -15.28
C CYS A 90 7.49 -14.00 -16.63
N GLU A 91 8.10 -13.08 -17.36
CA GLU A 91 8.76 -13.40 -18.64
C GLU A 91 10.01 -14.25 -18.44
N VAL A 92 10.84 -13.93 -17.45
CA VAL A 92 12.05 -14.71 -17.14
C VAL A 92 11.69 -16.10 -16.60
N CYS A 93 10.69 -16.20 -15.71
CA CYS A 93 10.21 -17.50 -15.21
C CYS A 93 9.52 -18.32 -16.29
N SER A 94 8.73 -17.68 -17.18
CA SER A 94 8.07 -18.39 -18.28
C SER A 94 9.09 -18.90 -19.31
N SER A 95 10.09 -18.09 -19.65
CA SER A 95 11.16 -18.51 -20.55
C SER A 95 12.07 -19.58 -19.94
N PHE A 96 12.34 -19.52 -18.63
CA PHE A 96 13.05 -20.60 -17.92
C PHE A 96 12.23 -21.89 -17.84
N LYS A 97 10.94 -21.80 -17.52
CA LYS A 97 10.01 -22.95 -17.51
C LYS A 97 9.92 -23.61 -18.88
N ALA A 98 9.87 -22.82 -19.95
CA ALA A 98 9.90 -23.34 -21.32
C ALA A 98 11.20 -24.13 -21.61
N LYS A 99 12.34 -23.67 -21.11
CA LYS A 99 13.63 -24.38 -21.26
C LYS A 99 13.67 -25.70 -20.48
N LEU A 100 13.04 -25.77 -19.30
CA LEU A 100 12.97 -27.01 -18.52
C LEU A 100 12.06 -28.08 -19.14
N LEU A 101 11.05 -27.69 -19.92
CA LEU A 101 10.14 -28.62 -20.59
C LEU A 101 10.68 -29.19 -21.91
N VAL A 102 11.83 -28.69 -22.38
CA VAL A 102 12.51 -29.11 -23.62
C VAL A 102 13.75 -29.97 -23.31
N ALA A 103 14.06 -30.20 -22.03
CA ALA A 103 15.18 -31.02 -21.56
C ALA A 103 14.75 -32.43 -21.18
#